data_AF-A0A6N4T2V7-F1
#
_entry.id   AF-A0A6N4T2V7-F1
#
_cell.length_a   1.000
_cell.length_b   1.000
_cell.length_c   1.000
_cell.angle_alpha   90.00
_cell.angle_beta   90.00
_cell.angle_gamma   90.00
#
_symmetry.space_group_name_H-M   'P 1'
#
loop_
_entity.id
_entity.type
_entity.pdbx_description
1 polymer ?
#
loop_
_entity_poly.entity_id
_entity_poly.type
_entity_poly.pdbx_seq_one_letter_code
_entity_poly.pdbx_strand_id
1 'polypeptide(L)'
;MKKTNILSLVQANRSLKKETFDSYLKHYGIAMKAAELEDLESFIGVLTVEGISLNIFDCFYVGFTIPQIGKEFDLLRFGAEYVINIELKKISTEEKIQKQLVRNRYYLGNLCKKVYNFSFIAESKSLFILTDNDDLEMVGFDYLIGLLKDQKVDDIQNVEDLFNPSDFLVSPFNSTQKFLNKQYFLTQQQEDIKTKIINSISIGKTANFVSVVGGAGTGKTLLIYDLVKELREQGKDVLILHCGYLNAGQEMLRQLGWQISQIKYLSSHDLSNFDVVVIDEAQRIYPVQLDQIVNTLTMSNGNCIFSYDKRQTLAKSEEAHDIDGKISNINSLTKYKLTEKIRTNKEIALFIKMLFNNQQAINGTVHGSVEVNYFQNVDDAKRYLESIDTSRWEVLRFTPSQFNREHHDQYSEISAKTSHKVIGQEFDGVVVTIDRYFTYNQDGELTYLAKAYYYPVKMLFQNMTRARKRINLVIINNEELLNRCIAILQ
;
A
#
# COMPACT_ATOMS: atom_id res chain seq x y z
N MET A 1 -9.50 1.72 20.12
CA MET A 1 -10.87 1.16 20.32
C MET A 1 -10.95 0.35 21.61
N LYS A 2 -12.12 0.23 22.27
CA LYS A 2 -12.30 -0.57 23.50
C LYS A 2 -13.15 -1.82 23.28
N LYS A 3 -12.86 -2.89 24.05
CA LYS A 3 -13.70 -4.08 24.13
C LYS A 3 -15.03 -3.78 24.83
N THR A 4 -16.12 -4.42 24.41
CA THR A 4 -17.47 -4.23 24.97
C THR A 4 -18.23 -5.56 25.08
N ASN A 5 -19.38 -5.51 25.76
CA ASN A 5 -20.35 -6.60 25.78
C ASN A 5 -21.39 -6.39 24.67
N ILE A 6 -21.52 -7.34 23.74
CA ILE A 6 -22.41 -7.17 22.57
C ILE A 6 -23.90 -7.25 22.93
N LEU A 7 -24.28 -7.99 23.97
CA LEU A 7 -25.65 -8.00 24.51
C LEU A 7 -26.00 -6.63 25.13
N SER A 8 -25.09 -6.07 25.92
CA SER A 8 -25.24 -4.73 26.49
C SER A 8 -25.38 -3.67 25.39
N LEU A 9 -24.62 -3.80 24.29
CA LEU A 9 -24.70 -2.88 23.16
C LEU A 9 -26.10 -2.90 22.51
N VAL A 10 -26.65 -4.08 22.24
CA VAL A 10 -28.01 -4.23 21.67
C VAL A 10 -29.08 -3.73 22.63
N GLN A 11 -28.98 -4.05 23.92
CA GLN A 11 -29.93 -3.56 24.92
C GLN A 11 -29.85 -2.03 25.09
N ALA A 12 -28.66 -1.45 25.03
CA ALA A 12 -28.48 0.00 25.05
C ALA A 12 -29.16 0.68 23.86
N ASN A 13 -29.04 0.11 22.65
CA ASN A 13 -29.72 0.62 21.45
C ASN A 13 -31.26 0.62 21.62
N ARG A 14 -31.82 -0.45 22.19
CA ARG A 14 -33.28 -0.60 22.38
C ARG A 14 -33.86 0.28 23.49
N SER A 15 -33.09 0.53 24.55
CA SER A 15 -33.61 1.11 25.80
C SER A 15 -33.20 2.57 26.05
N LEU A 16 -32.08 3.02 25.49
CA LEU A 16 -31.58 4.38 25.72
C LEU A 16 -32.12 5.37 24.69
N LYS A 17 -32.13 6.65 25.07
CA LYS A 17 -32.35 7.74 24.11
C LYS A 17 -31.16 7.81 23.15
N LYS A 18 -31.42 8.23 21.90
CA LYS A 18 -30.42 8.33 20.83
C LYS A 18 -29.14 9.07 21.26
N GLU A 19 -29.25 10.22 21.90
CA GLU A 19 -28.09 11.01 22.36
C GLU A 19 -27.20 10.26 23.38
N THR A 20 -27.82 9.49 24.27
CA THR A 20 -27.12 8.67 25.26
C THR A 20 -26.45 7.47 24.58
N PHE A 21 -27.13 6.85 23.61
CA PHE A 21 -26.58 5.75 22.83
C PHE A 21 -25.40 6.21 21.95
N ASP A 22 -25.50 7.35 21.27
CA ASP A 22 -24.42 7.92 20.47
C ASP A 22 -23.18 8.22 21.35
N SER A 23 -23.40 8.72 22.56
CA SER A 23 -22.33 8.92 23.55
C SER A 23 -21.70 7.61 24.01
N TYR A 24 -22.51 6.57 24.19
CA TYR A 24 -22.05 5.21 24.51
C TYR A 24 -21.16 4.65 23.38
N LEU A 25 -21.60 4.73 22.12
CA LEU A 25 -20.81 4.30 20.95
C LEU A 25 -19.46 5.03 20.87
N LYS A 26 -19.47 6.35 21.06
CA LYS A 26 -18.25 7.18 21.06
C LYS A 26 -17.27 6.78 22.16
N HIS A 27 -17.75 6.41 23.35
CA HIS A 27 -16.89 5.98 24.46
C HIS A 27 -16.09 4.71 24.12
N TYR A 28 -16.71 3.76 23.42
CA TYR A 28 -16.06 2.51 23.01
C TYR A 28 -15.31 2.61 21.67
N GLY A 29 -15.56 3.69 20.92
CA GLY A 29 -15.01 3.87 19.57
C GLY A 29 -15.68 2.98 18.54
N ILE A 30 -16.99 2.73 18.69
CA ILE A 30 -17.79 1.90 17.80
C ILE A 30 -18.43 2.79 16.74
N ALA A 31 -18.28 2.43 15.47
CA ALA A 31 -19.00 3.01 14.35
C ALA A 31 -19.79 1.89 13.68
N MET A 32 -21.12 1.89 13.85
CA MET A 32 -22.00 0.84 13.32
C MET A 32 -23.29 1.48 12.82
N LYS A 33 -23.82 0.98 11.71
CA LYS A 33 -25.09 1.43 11.12
C LYS A 33 -26.28 0.74 11.80
N ALA A 34 -27.46 1.36 11.72
CA ALA A 34 -28.69 0.79 12.29
C ALA A 34 -28.99 -0.63 11.76
N ALA A 35 -28.79 -0.88 10.46
CA ALA A 35 -29.00 -2.20 9.87
C ALA A 35 -28.02 -3.27 10.41
N GLU A 36 -26.77 -2.90 10.72
CA GLU A 36 -25.79 -3.81 11.31
C GLU A 36 -26.14 -4.16 12.76
N LEU A 37 -26.78 -3.23 13.49
CA LEU A 37 -27.32 -3.51 14.83
C LEU A 37 -28.49 -4.49 14.80
N GLU A 38 -29.36 -4.43 13.79
CA GLU A 38 -30.44 -5.42 13.59
C GLU A 38 -29.87 -6.82 13.32
N ASP A 39 -28.83 -6.91 12.49
CA ASP A 39 -28.15 -8.18 12.21
C ASP A 39 -27.46 -8.74 13.47
N LEU A 40 -26.81 -7.88 14.27
CA LEU A 40 -26.21 -8.25 15.56
C LEU A 40 -27.26 -8.73 16.58
N GLU A 41 -28.41 -8.06 16.61
CA GLU A 41 -29.54 -8.42 17.46
C GLU A 41 -30.09 -9.81 17.10
N SER A 42 -30.22 -10.12 15.81
CA SER A 42 -30.58 -11.45 15.33
C SER A 42 -29.55 -12.50 15.76
N PHE A 43 -28.26 -12.21 15.60
CA PHE A 43 -27.16 -13.09 16.00
C PHE A 43 -27.21 -13.43 17.51
N ILE A 44 -27.35 -12.43 18.37
CA ILE A 44 -27.48 -12.63 19.82
C ILE A 44 -28.73 -13.45 20.16
N GLY A 45 -29.83 -13.21 19.46
CA GLY A 45 -31.07 -13.97 19.64
C GLY A 45 -30.88 -15.48 19.41
N VAL A 46 -30.05 -15.88 18.44
CA VAL A 46 -29.75 -17.30 18.17
C VAL A 46 -28.77 -17.89 19.20
N LEU A 47 -27.86 -17.07 19.75
CA LEU A 47 -26.93 -17.51 20.80
C LEU A 47 -27.56 -17.55 22.20
N THR A 48 -28.71 -16.91 22.41
CA THR A 48 -29.38 -16.86 23.71
C THR A 48 -30.21 -18.13 23.90
N VAL A 49 -29.55 -19.21 24.32
CA VAL A 49 -30.17 -20.49 24.70
C VAL A 49 -30.16 -20.62 26.23
N GLU A 50 -31.14 -21.32 26.80
CA GLU A 50 -31.19 -21.60 28.24
C GLU A 50 -29.87 -22.23 28.74
N GLY A 51 -29.35 -21.73 29.87
CA GLY A 51 -28.14 -22.23 30.51
C GLY A 51 -26.82 -21.69 29.94
N ILE A 52 -26.84 -20.78 28.97
CA ILE A 52 -25.63 -20.12 28.47
C ILE A 52 -25.23 -18.95 29.38
N SER A 53 -23.96 -18.96 29.82
CA SER A 53 -23.37 -17.87 30.61
C SER A 53 -23.26 -16.60 29.78
N LEU A 54 -23.65 -15.46 30.36
CA LEU A 54 -23.61 -14.15 29.68
C LEU A 54 -22.18 -13.67 29.35
N ASN A 55 -21.16 -14.30 29.93
CA ASN A 55 -19.76 -13.98 29.67
C ASN A 55 -19.34 -14.26 28.22
N ILE A 56 -20.09 -15.08 27.46
CA ILE A 56 -19.78 -15.33 26.04
C ILE A 56 -19.96 -14.09 25.16
N PHE A 57 -20.72 -13.10 25.65
CA PHE A 57 -21.00 -11.84 24.96
C PHE A 57 -19.99 -10.75 25.30
N ASP A 58 -19.05 -11.00 26.23
CA ASP A 58 -18.04 -10.03 26.66
C ASP A 58 -16.81 -10.02 25.75
N CYS A 59 -16.06 -8.92 25.85
CA CYS A 59 -14.72 -8.73 25.28
C CYS A 59 -14.64 -8.69 23.75
N PHE A 60 -15.68 -8.22 23.08
CA PHE A 60 -15.66 -8.00 21.63
C PHE A 60 -15.20 -6.58 21.27
N TYR A 61 -14.44 -6.48 20.19
CA TYR A 61 -14.23 -5.25 19.45
C TYR A 61 -15.22 -5.22 18.28
N VAL A 62 -16.06 -4.18 18.22
CA VAL A 62 -17.24 -4.11 17.33
C VAL A 62 -17.06 -3.03 16.26
N GLY A 63 -16.88 -3.42 15.00
CA GLY A 63 -16.53 -2.49 13.90
C GLY A 63 -15.06 -2.07 13.94
N PHE A 64 -14.15 -2.98 14.29
CA PHE A 64 -12.72 -2.67 14.38
C PHE A 64 -12.12 -2.47 12.99
N THR A 65 -11.50 -1.33 12.75
CA THR A 65 -10.78 -1.05 11.50
C THR A 65 -9.27 -1.07 11.74
N ILE A 66 -8.51 -1.86 10.99
CA ILE A 66 -7.05 -1.83 11.06
C ILE A 66 -6.57 -0.44 10.61
N PRO A 67 -5.86 0.31 11.47
CA PRO A 67 -5.34 1.63 11.12
C PRO A 67 -4.49 1.59 9.86
N GLN A 68 -4.55 2.65 9.06
CA GLN A 68 -3.80 2.84 7.80
C GLN A 68 -4.18 1.90 6.64
N ILE A 69 -4.73 0.71 6.92
CA ILE A 69 -5.17 -0.27 5.91
C ILE A 69 -6.64 -0.07 5.56
N GLY A 70 -7.48 0.27 6.55
CA GLY A 70 -8.91 0.51 6.35
C GLY A 70 -9.77 -0.74 6.25
N LYS A 71 -9.23 -1.93 6.52
CA LYS A 71 -10.02 -3.16 6.64
C LYS A 71 -10.78 -3.16 7.97
N GLU A 72 -12.10 -3.19 7.88
CA GLU A 72 -13.03 -3.28 9.01
C GLU A 72 -13.45 -4.73 9.29
N PHE A 73 -13.66 -5.09 10.55
CA PHE A 73 -14.23 -6.36 11.00
C PHE A 73 -15.43 -6.09 11.90
N ASP A 74 -16.54 -6.79 11.65
CA ASP A 74 -17.79 -6.58 12.38
C ASP A 74 -17.63 -6.93 13.87
N LEU A 75 -17.19 -8.16 14.18
CA LEU A 75 -16.91 -8.61 15.55
C LEU A 75 -15.56 -9.34 15.62
N LEU A 76 -14.66 -8.86 16.49
CA LEU A 76 -13.41 -9.54 16.84
C LEU A 76 -13.32 -9.83 18.32
N ARG A 77 -12.90 -11.04 18.67
CA ARG A 77 -12.59 -11.46 20.05
C ARG A 77 -11.23 -12.14 20.10
N PHE A 78 -10.30 -11.53 20.82
CA PHE A 78 -8.92 -11.99 20.92
C PHE A 78 -8.73 -12.86 22.18
N GLY A 79 -8.22 -14.07 21.97
CA GLY A 79 -7.83 -14.96 23.05
C GLY A 79 -6.37 -15.40 22.95
N ALA A 80 -5.86 -15.98 24.03
CA ALA A 80 -4.48 -16.39 24.16
C ALA A 80 -4.06 -17.37 23.05
N GLU A 81 -4.91 -18.35 22.74
CA GLU A 81 -4.62 -19.41 21.78
C GLU A 81 -5.16 -19.12 20.37
N TYR A 82 -6.32 -18.46 20.29
CA TYR A 82 -6.99 -18.20 19.03
C TYR A 82 -7.79 -16.90 19.02
N VAL A 83 -7.98 -16.37 17.81
CA VAL A 83 -8.81 -15.21 17.51
C VAL A 83 -10.11 -15.68 16.88
N ILE A 84 -11.23 -15.13 17.33
CA ILE A 84 -12.54 -15.33 16.73
C ILE A 84 -12.89 -14.06 15.95
N ASN A 85 -13.18 -14.22 14.67
CA ASN A 85 -13.75 -13.20 13.81
C ASN A 85 -15.15 -13.62 13.38
N ILE A 86 -16.14 -12.73 13.47
CA ILE A 86 -17.51 -12.98 13.05
C ILE A 86 -17.98 -11.80 12.19
N GLU A 87 -18.25 -12.07 10.92
CA GLU A 87 -18.89 -11.13 9.99
C GLU A 87 -20.41 -11.27 10.07
N LEU A 88 -21.11 -10.14 10.12
CA LEU A 88 -22.57 -10.05 10.17
C LEU A 88 -23.09 -9.61 8.80
N LYS A 89 -24.03 -10.35 8.24
CA LYS A 89 -24.67 -9.99 6.98
C LYS A 89 -26.15 -10.29 7.04
N LYS A 90 -26.99 -9.36 6.57
CA LYS A 90 -28.39 -9.66 6.30
C LYS A 90 -28.57 -10.79 5.27
N ILE A 91 -27.92 -10.64 4.11
CA ILE A 91 -27.93 -11.58 2.96
C ILE A 91 -26.54 -11.58 2.33
N SER A 92 -26.05 -12.76 1.92
CA SER A 92 -24.84 -12.88 1.09
C SER A 92 -24.85 -14.19 0.29
N THR A 93 -24.02 -14.28 -0.74
CA THR A 93 -23.75 -15.53 -1.46
C THR A 93 -22.54 -16.23 -0.86
N GLU A 94 -22.47 -17.56 -0.93
CA GLU A 94 -21.34 -18.34 -0.41
C GLU A 94 -19.99 -17.87 -0.99
N GLU A 95 -19.93 -17.58 -2.30
CA GLU A 95 -18.74 -17.03 -2.95
C GLU A 95 -18.27 -15.71 -2.31
N LYS A 96 -19.20 -14.79 -2.02
CA LYS A 96 -18.88 -13.51 -1.37
C LYS A 96 -18.40 -13.73 0.07
N ILE A 97 -19.04 -14.65 0.79
CA ILE A 97 -18.64 -15.02 2.16
C ILE A 97 -17.22 -15.59 2.14
N GLN A 98 -16.96 -16.61 1.32
CA GLN A 98 -15.66 -17.27 1.23
C GLN A 98 -14.56 -16.26 0.88
N LYS A 99 -14.78 -15.42 -0.14
CA LYS A 99 -13.82 -14.37 -0.54
C LYS A 99 -13.52 -13.39 0.61
N GLN A 100 -14.53 -13.02 1.39
CA GLN A 100 -14.35 -12.14 2.55
C GLN A 100 -13.59 -12.83 3.69
N LEU A 101 -13.93 -14.07 4.02
CA LEU A 101 -13.28 -14.79 5.12
C LEU A 101 -11.83 -15.17 4.80
N VAL A 102 -11.52 -15.56 3.56
CA VAL A 102 -10.13 -15.77 3.10
C VAL A 102 -9.33 -14.48 3.26
N ARG A 103 -9.96 -13.34 2.93
CA ARG A 103 -9.35 -12.03 3.14
C ARG A 103 -9.08 -11.74 4.62
N ASN A 104 -10.04 -12.03 5.48
CA ASN A 104 -9.90 -11.83 6.93
C ASN A 104 -8.81 -12.73 7.54
N ARG A 105 -8.73 -13.99 7.10
CA ARG A 105 -7.69 -14.95 7.53
C ARG A 105 -6.29 -14.40 7.30
N TYR A 106 -6.02 -13.81 6.15
CA TYR A 106 -4.71 -13.21 5.90
C TYR A 106 -4.39 -12.08 6.89
N TYR A 107 -5.34 -11.17 7.14
CA TYR A 107 -5.10 -10.05 8.05
C TYR A 107 -4.83 -10.49 9.48
N LEU A 108 -5.62 -11.45 9.96
CA LEU A 108 -5.54 -11.96 11.33
C LEU A 108 -4.43 -13.02 11.50
N GLY A 109 -4.02 -13.69 10.42
CA GLY A 109 -2.96 -14.70 10.43
C GLY A 109 -1.59 -14.15 10.83
N ASN A 110 -1.35 -12.85 10.63
CA ASN A 110 -0.13 -12.16 11.07
C ASN A 110 0.02 -12.11 12.60
N LEU A 111 -1.03 -12.42 13.36
CA LEU A 111 -1.00 -12.47 14.83
C LEU A 111 -0.32 -13.74 15.37
N CYS A 112 0.07 -14.68 14.51
CA CYS A 112 0.66 -15.97 14.90
C CYS A 112 -0.24 -16.79 15.86
N LYS A 113 -1.55 -16.64 15.73
CA LYS A 113 -2.57 -17.39 16.47
C LYS A 113 -3.48 -18.12 15.50
N LYS A 114 -4.13 -19.19 15.97
CA LYS A 114 -5.19 -19.82 15.18
C LYS A 114 -6.35 -18.82 15.01
N VAL A 115 -6.93 -18.75 13.81
CA VAL A 115 -8.02 -17.81 13.51
C VAL A 115 -9.25 -18.58 13.07
N TYR A 116 -10.34 -18.41 13.81
CA TYR A 116 -11.66 -18.91 13.44
C TYR A 116 -12.44 -17.76 12.78
N ASN A 117 -12.65 -17.88 11.47
CA ASN A 117 -13.38 -16.88 10.69
C ASN A 117 -14.78 -17.39 10.40
N PHE A 118 -15.78 -16.70 10.96
CA PHE A 118 -17.19 -16.99 10.79
C PHE A 118 -17.91 -15.90 9.99
N SER A 119 -19.00 -16.28 9.34
CA SER A 119 -20.02 -15.36 8.83
C SER A 119 -21.41 -15.83 9.26
N PHE A 120 -22.16 -14.93 9.87
CA PHE A 120 -23.56 -15.13 10.23
C PHE A 120 -24.48 -14.44 9.22
N ILE A 121 -25.47 -15.18 8.70
CA ILE A 121 -26.49 -14.65 7.79
C ILE A 121 -27.82 -14.51 8.53
N ALA A 122 -28.24 -13.27 8.78
CA ALA A 122 -29.37 -12.97 9.66
C ALA A 122 -30.72 -13.45 9.11
N GLU A 123 -30.94 -13.38 7.79
CA GLU A 123 -32.22 -13.79 7.17
C GLU A 123 -32.43 -15.31 7.23
N SER A 124 -31.39 -16.10 6.93
CA SER A 124 -31.46 -17.56 6.95
C SER A 124 -31.09 -18.18 8.31
N LYS A 125 -30.59 -17.36 9.26
CA LYS A 125 -30.04 -17.80 10.56
C LYS A 125 -29.01 -18.93 10.40
N SER A 126 -28.17 -18.80 9.39
CA SER A 126 -27.09 -19.76 9.12
C SER A 126 -25.74 -19.21 9.56
N LEU A 127 -24.85 -20.11 9.96
CA LEU A 127 -23.50 -19.80 10.36
C LEU A 127 -22.53 -20.58 9.48
N PHE A 128 -21.59 -19.87 8.87
CA PHE A 128 -20.53 -20.46 8.06
C PHE A 128 -19.18 -20.24 8.71
N ILE A 129 -18.26 -21.16 8.50
CA ILE A 129 -16.85 -21.07 8.88
C ILE A 129 -15.94 -21.31 7.69
N LEU A 130 -14.79 -20.64 7.66
CA LEU A 130 -13.71 -20.93 6.73
C LEU A 130 -12.81 -22.06 7.28
N THR A 131 -12.73 -23.17 6.55
CA THR A 131 -11.86 -24.33 6.85
C THR A 131 -10.39 -24.04 6.51
N ASP A 132 -9.45 -24.85 6.99
CA ASP A 132 -8.01 -24.64 6.74
C ASP A 132 -7.62 -24.70 5.24
N ASN A 133 -8.43 -25.32 4.39
CA ASN A 133 -8.23 -25.40 2.94
C ASN A 133 -8.85 -24.23 2.15
N ASP A 134 -9.28 -23.18 2.84
CA ASP A 134 -10.02 -22.03 2.29
C ASP A 134 -11.44 -22.36 1.78
N ASP A 135 -11.97 -23.55 2.08
CA ASP A 135 -13.36 -23.93 1.77
C ASP A 135 -14.34 -23.39 2.82
N LEU A 136 -15.58 -23.12 2.40
CA LEU A 136 -16.66 -22.67 3.27
C LEU A 136 -17.51 -23.85 3.75
N GLU A 137 -17.74 -23.94 5.05
CA GLU A 137 -18.57 -24.98 5.67
C GLU A 137 -19.69 -24.36 6.51
N MET A 138 -20.91 -24.89 6.41
CA MET A 138 -22.01 -24.51 7.30
C MET A 138 -21.93 -25.29 8.61
N VAL A 139 -21.98 -24.59 9.74
CA VAL A 139 -21.81 -25.19 11.08
C VAL A 139 -22.94 -24.79 12.03
N GLY A 140 -23.16 -25.62 13.05
CA GLY A 140 -24.11 -25.31 14.12
C GLY A 140 -23.58 -24.25 15.10
N PHE A 141 -24.48 -23.50 15.72
CA PHE A 141 -24.14 -22.47 16.70
C PHE A 141 -23.44 -23.04 17.95
N ASP A 142 -23.71 -24.30 18.30
CA ASP A 142 -23.06 -24.99 19.43
C ASP A 142 -21.53 -25.03 19.29
N TYR A 143 -21.03 -25.13 18.05
CA TYR A 143 -19.59 -25.10 17.79
C TYR A 143 -18.97 -23.75 18.14
N LEU A 144 -19.60 -22.65 17.70
CA LEU A 144 -19.18 -21.29 18.05
C LEU A 144 -19.32 -21.03 19.55
N ILE A 145 -20.41 -21.49 20.17
CA ILE A 145 -20.63 -21.36 21.62
C ILE A 145 -19.54 -22.07 22.41
N GLY A 146 -19.12 -23.27 21.98
CA GLY A 146 -17.99 -23.99 22.57
C GLY A 146 -16.71 -23.16 22.54
N LEU A 147 -16.35 -22.63 21.37
CA LEU A 147 -15.18 -21.74 21.23
C LEU A 147 -15.29 -20.50 22.13
N LEU A 148 -16.46 -19.84 22.18
CA LEU A 148 -16.64 -18.64 23.01
C LEU A 148 -16.54 -18.92 24.52
N LYS A 149 -16.90 -20.13 24.97
CA LYS A 149 -16.81 -20.56 26.38
C LYS A 149 -15.38 -20.94 26.76
N ASP A 150 -14.68 -21.64 25.87
CA ASP A 150 -13.34 -22.18 26.14
C ASP A 150 -12.24 -21.12 25.96
N GLN A 151 -12.52 -20.01 25.26
CA GLN A 151 -11.54 -18.98 24.98
C GLN A 151 -11.07 -18.26 26.25
N LYS A 152 -9.77 -18.35 26.52
CA LYS A 152 -9.09 -17.46 27.47
C LYS A 152 -8.82 -16.13 26.80
N VAL A 153 -9.58 -15.10 27.16
CA VAL A 153 -9.51 -13.76 26.55
C VAL A 153 -8.21 -13.05 26.93
N ASP A 154 -7.58 -12.40 25.96
CA ASP A 154 -6.39 -11.57 26.22
C ASP A 154 -6.75 -10.24 26.89
N ASP A 155 -5.85 -9.75 27.76
CA ASP A 155 -5.91 -8.39 28.25
C ASP A 155 -5.05 -7.45 27.40
N ILE A 156 -5.65 -6.96 26.32
CA ILE A 156 -4.99 -6.07 25.35
C ILE A 156 -5.25 -4.62 25.75
N GLN A 157 -4.19 -3.86 26.02
CA GLN A 157 -4.30 -2.42 26.30
C GLN A 157 -4.71 -1.63 25.05
N ASN A 158 -4.02 -1.87 23.92
CA ASN A 158 -4.35 -1.26 22.65
C ASN A 158 -4.35 -2.30 21.53
N VAL A 159 -5.53 -2.57 20.97
CA VAL A 159 -5.73 -3.54 19.89
C VAL A 159 -5.02 -3.13 18.60
N GLU A 160 -4.81 -1.83 18.39
CA GLU A 160 -4.14 -1.30 17.21
C GLU A 160 -2.66 -1.72 17.16
N ASP A 161 -2.03 -1.91 18.33
CA ASP A 161 -0.62 -2.32 18.45
C ASP A 161 -0.38 -3.77 17.99
N LEU A 162 -1.44 -4.59 17.90
CA LEU A 162 -1.35 -5.95 17.39
C LEU A 162 -1.10 -6.00 15.88
N PHE A 163 -1.36 -4.90 15.16
CA PHE A 163 -1.28 -4.86 13.71
C PHE A 163 -0.18 -3.89 13.28
N ASN A 164 0.91 -4.41 12.73
CA ASN A 164 1.90 -3.56 12.08
C ASN A 164 1.49 -3.30 10.62
N PRO A 165 1.18 -2.04 10.22
CA PRO A 165 0.74 -1.75 8.86
C PRO A 165 1.70 -2.28 7.79
N SER A 166 3.00 -2.28 8.07
CA SER A 166 4.01 -2.73 7.10
C SER A 166 4.00 -4.23 6.81
N ASP A 167 3.41 -5.04 7.69
CA ASP A 167 3.25 -6.48 7.42
C ASP A 167 2.30 -6.73 6.25
N PHE A 168 1.44 -5.75 5.96
CA PHE A 168 0.43 -5.79 4.91
C PHE A 168 0.84 -4.98 3.66
N LEU A 169 1.90 -4.17 3.76
CA LEU A 169 2.45 -3.38 2.65
C LEU A 169 3.40 -4.23 1.78
N VAL A 170 2.82 -5.21 1.08
CA VAL A 170 3.60 -6.09 0.20
C VAL A 170 3.92 -5.41 -1.12
N SER A 171 5.20 -5.45 -1.46
CA SER A 171 5.76 -4.98 -2.73
C SER A 171 6.27 -6.18 -3.52
N PRO A 172 5.95 -6.28 -4.83
CA PRO A 172 6.55 -7.29 -5.71
C PRO A 172 8.08 -7.25 -5.72
N PHE A 173 8.68 -6.12 -5.37
CA PHE A 173 10.13 -5.89 -5.45
C PHE A 173 10.87 -6.11 -4.14
N ASN A 174 10.27 -5.73 -3.01
CA ASN A 174 10.89 -5.84 -1.68
C ASN A 174 10.45 -7.09 -0.90
N SER A 175 9.31 -7.68 -1.27
CA SER A 175 8.74 -8.86 -0.61
C SER A 175 8.23 -9.84 -1.65
N THR A 176 9.08 -10.13 -2.64
CA THR A 176 8.74 -10.93 -3.83
C THR A 176 8.13 -12.29 -3.47
N GLN A 177 8.63 -12.99 -2.45
CA GLN A 177 8.04 -14.26 -2.03
C GLN A 177 6.62 -14.11 -1.47
N LYS A 178 6.37 -13.09 -0.63
CA LYS A 178 5.02 -12.81 -0.13
C LYS A 178 4.07 -12.50 -1.31
N PHE A 179 4.53 -11.70 -2.26
CA PHE A 179 3.79 -11.42 -3.49
C PHE A 179 3.49 -12.70 -4.30
N LEU A 180 4.46 -13.59 -4.50
CA LEU A 180 4.24 -14.85 -5.21
C LEU A 180 3.26 -15.76 -4.48
N ASN A 181 3.23 -15.72 -3.15
CA ASN A 181 2.31 -16.50 -2.32
C ASN A 181 0.92 -15.86 -2.17
N LYS A 182 0.59 -14.79 -2.94
CA LYS A 182 -0.68 -14.02 -2.82
C LYS A 182 -0.93 -13.49 -1.40
N GLN A 183 0.15 -13.23 -0.65
CA GLN A 183 0.11 -12.66 0.69
C GLN A 183 -0.03 -11.15 0.61
N TYR A 184 -1.12 -10.64 0.02
CA TYR A 184 -1.47 -9.23 -0.08
C TYR A 184 -2.93 -9.07 -0.48
N PHE A 185 -3.45 -7.84 -0.41
CA PHE A 185 -4.73 -7.49 -1.02
C PHE A 185 -4.65 -6.22 -1.84
N LEU A 186 -5.53 -6.19 -2.83
CA LEU A 186 -5.88 -4.99 -3.55
C LEU A 186 -7.04 -4.27 -2.83
N THR A 187 -7.15 -2.95 -3.01
CA THR A 187 -8.37 -2.23 -2.62
C THR A 187 -9.51 -2.55 -3.55
N GLN A 188 -10.74 -2.22 -3.15
CA GLN A 188 -11.91 -2.42 -4.01
C GLN A 188 -11.73 -1.72 -5.37
N GLN A 189 -11.23 -0.47 -5.37
CA GLN A 189 -10.91 0.26 -6.60
C GLN A 189 -9.91 -0.51 -7.48
N GLN A 190 -8.86 -1.08 -6.89
CA GLN A 190 -7.84 -1.82 -7.62
C GLN A 190 -8.39 -3.13 -8.21
N GLU A 191 -9.20 -3.88 -7.45
CA GLU A 191 -9.89 -5.09 -7.93
C GLU A 191 -10.86 -4.78 -9.09
N ASP A 192 -11.62 -3.69 -8.97
CA ASP A 192 -12.56 -3.25 -10.01
C ASP A 192 -11.82 -2.86 -11.29
N ILE A 193 -10.71 -2.13 -11.17
CA ILE A 193 -9.86 -1.75 -12.30
C ILE A 193 -9.25 -3.01 -12.94
N LYS A 194 -8.67 -3.90 -12.14
CA LYS A 194 -8.08 -5.16 -12.59
C LYS A 194 -9.08 -5.97 -13.42
N THR A 195 -10.28 -6.18 -12.88
CA THR A 195 -11.36 -6.93 -13.55
C THR A 195 -11.70 -6.30 -14.90
N LYS A 196 -11.84 -4.98 -14.96
CA LYS A 196 -12.13 -4.26 -16.22
C LYS A 196 -11.02 -4.42 -17.25
N ILE A 197 -9.75 -4.40 -16.83
CA ILE A 197 -8.61 -4.56 -17.74
C ILE A 197 -8.52 -6.00 -18.27
N ILE A 198 -8.65 -7.00 -17.41
CA ILE A 198 -8.61 -8.41 -17.82
C ILE A 198 -9.74 -8.73 -18.80
N ASN A 199 -10.95 -8.20 -18.53
CA ASN A 199 -12.08 -8.35 -19.44
C ASN A 199 -11.84 -7.65 -20.78
N SER A 200 -11.22 -6.47 -20.81
CA SER A 200 -10.95 -5.78 -22.08
C SER A 200 -9.92 -6.51 -22.96
N ILE A 201 -8.92 -7.15 -22.34
CA ILE A 201 -7.91 -7.97 -23.03
C ILE A 201 -8.53 -9.22 -23.66
N SER A 202 -9.54 -9.81 -23.02
CA SER A 202 -10.16 -11.07 -23.45
C SER A 202 -11.11 -10.92 -24.65
N ILE A 203 -11.52 -9.70 -25.01
CA ILE A 203 -12.61 -9.44 -25.98
C ILE A 203 -12.08 -8.97 -27.36
N GLY A 204 -10.82 -8.54 -27.46
CA GLY A 204 -10.33 -7.74 -28.59
C GLY A 204 -10.13 -8.49 -29.93
N LYS A 205 -10.68 -7.93 -31.01
CA LYS A 205 -10.26 -8.18 -32.42
C LYS A 205 -9.36 -7.05 -32.97
N THR A 206 -9.13 -6.00 -32.17
CA THR A 206 -8.39 -4.78 -32.52
C THR A 206 -7.43 -4.43 -31.40
N ALA A 207 -6.41 -3.62 -31.70
CA ALA A 207 -5.47 -3.15 -30.69
C ALA A 207 -6.17 -2.47 -29.51
N ASN A 208 -5.71 -2.78 -28.30
CA ASN A 208 -6.29 -2.32 -27.05
C ASN A 208 -5.21 -1.67 -26.20
N PHE A 209 -5.46 -0.41 -25.80
CA PHE A 209 -4.52 0.36 -25.01
C PHE A 209 -5.16 0.75 -23.68
N VAL A 210 -4.47 0.47 -22.60
CA VAL A 210 -4.90 0.80 -21.24
C VAL A 210 -3.84 1.64 -20.56
N SER A 211 -4.23 2.65 -19.79
CA SER A 211 -3.33 3.38 -18.90
C SER A 211 -3.81 3.31 -17.46
N VAL A 212 -2.88 3.03 -16.54
CA VAL A 212 -3.09 3.05 -15.09
C VAL A 212 -2.19 4.13 -14.50
N VAL A 213 -2.81 5.23 -14.07
CA VAL A 213 -2.11 6.40 -13.53
C VAL A 213 -2.30 6.44 -12.02
N GLY A 214 -1.21 6.55 -11.26
CA GLY A 214 -1.29 6.60 -9.80
C GLY A 214 -0.04 7.23 -9.18
N GLY A 215 -0.26 8.00 -8.11
CA GLY A 215 0.81 8.66 -7.37
C GLY A 215 1.71 7.68 -6.59
N ALA A 216 2.76 8.21 -5.95
CA ALA A 216 3.52 7.46 -4.94
C ALA A 216 2.58 6.89 -3.85
N GLY A 217 2.77 5.61 -3.51
CA GLY A 217 2.02 4.94 -2.45
C GLY A 217 0.58 4.53 -2.79
N THR A 218 0.13 4.64 -4.05
CA THR A 218 -1.21 4.16 -4.47
C THR A 218 -1.25 2.67 -4.84
N GLY A 219 -0.14 1.93 -4.65
CA GLY A 219 -0.07 0.49 -4.96
C GLY A 219 -0.08 0.14 -6.45
N LYS A 220 0.23 1.09 -7.34
CA LYS A 220 0.25 0.87 -8.81
C LYS A 220 1.08 -0.35 -9.21
N THR A 221 2.33 -0.43 -8.74
CA THR A 221 3.22 -1.57 -9.04
C THR A 221 2.63 -2.90 -8.58
N LEU A 222 1.99 -2.95 -7.40
CA LEU A 222 1.34 -4.18 -6.95
C LEU A 222 0.19 -4.58 -7.86
N LEU A 223 -0.70 -3.63 -8.23
CA LEU A 223 -1.81 -3.88 -9.15
C LEU A 223 -1.30 -4.41 -10.51
N ILE A 224 -0.28 -3.78 -11.08
CA ILE A 224 0.23 -4.17 -12.41
C ILE A 224 0.86 -5.57 -12.37
N TYR A 225 1.68 -5.86 -11.37
CA TYR A 225 2.30 -7.18 -11.28
C TYR A 225 1.29 -8.26 -10.89
N ASP A 226 0.31 -7.96 -10.05
CA ASP A 226 -0.81 -8.88 -9.76
C ASP A 226 -1.62 -9.19 -11.03
N LEU A 227 -1.90 -8.18 -11.86
CA LEU A 227 -2.57 -8.36 -13.13
C LEU A 227 -1.76 -9.25 -14.09
N VAL A 228 -0.44 -9.02 -14.21
CA VAL A 228 0.44 -9.88 -15.02
C VAL A 228 0.45 -11.31 -14.48
N LYS A 229 0.45 -11.49 -13.15
CA LYS A 229 0.38 -12.81 -12.53
C LYS A 229 -0.90 -13.55 -12.95
N GLU A 230 -2.05 -12.89 -12.88
CA GLU A 230 -3.33 -13.50 -13.27
C GLU A 230 -3.37 -13.82 -14.76
N LEU A 231 -2.91 -12.92 -15.63
CA LEU A 231 -2.82 -13.20 -17.08
C LEU A 231 -1.93 -14.41 -17.37
N ARG A 232 -0.80 -14.56 -16.67
CA ARG A 232 0.08 -15.73 -16.80
C ARG A 232 -0.58 -17.00 -16.28
N GLU A 233 -1.31 -16.93 -15.17
CA GLU A 233 -2.12 -18.05 -14.65
C GLU A 233 -3.22 -18.47 -15.66
N GLN A 234 -3.71 -17.54 -16.48
CA GLN A 234 -4.62 -17.80 -17.61
C GLN A 234 -3.90 -18.28 -18.89
N GLY A 235 -2.57 -18.50 -18.84
CA GLY A 235 -1.77 -19.00 -19.96
C GLY A 235 -1.38 -17.94 -21.00
N LYS A 236 -1.47 -16.64 -20.68
CA LYS A 236 -1.07 -15.56 -21.59
C LYS A 236 0.43 -15.30 -21.55
N ASP A 237 0.99 -15.01 -22.72
CA ASP A 237 2.37 -14.55 -22.86
C ASP A 237 2.44 -13.03 -22.65
N VAL A 238 3.09 -12.63 -21.54
CA VAL A 238 3.13 -11.23 -21.10
C VAL A 238 4.57 -10.73 -20.99
N LEU A 239 4.90 -9.67 -21.74
CA LEU A 239 6.19 -8.98 -21.65
C LEU A 239 6.06 -7.71 -20.82
N ILE A 240 6.90 -7.56 -19.78
CA ILE A 240 7.05 -6.30 -19.04
C ILE A 240 8.30 -5.56 -19.56
N LEU A 241 8.11 -4.38 -20.13
CA LEU A 241 9.17 -3.43 -20.42
C LEU A 241 9.21 -2.36 -19.31
N HIS A 242 10.24 -2.42 -18.48
CA HIS A 242 10.44 -1.48 -17.38
C HIS A 242 11.28 -0.27 -17.85
N CYS A 243 10.72 0.93 -17.70
CA CYS A 243 11.38 2.20 -18.05
C CYS A 243 12.32 2.70 -16.92
N GLY A 244 13.25 1.82 -16.51
CA GLY A 244 14.19 2.07 -15.43
C GLY A 244 15.22 0.94 -15.30
N TYR A 245 16.03 0.98 -14.23
CA TYR A 245 16.90 -0.13 -13.89
C TYR A 245 16.08 -1.27 -13.28
N LEU A 246 16.43 -2.50 -13.61
CA LEU A 246 15.85 -3.65 -12.92
C LEU A 246 16.42 -3.74 -11.50
N ASN A 247 15.53 -4.01 -10.55
CA ASN A 247 15.89 -4.26 -9.15
C ASN A 247 15.96 -5.77 -8.85
N ALA A 248 16.46 -6.13 -7.65
CA ALA A 248 16.64 -7.52 -7.25
C ALA A 248 15.34 -8.35 -7.28
N GLY A 249 14.20 -7.76 -6.92
CA GLY A 249 12.91 -8.44 -6.98
C GLY A 249 12.47 -8.73 -8.42
N GLN A 250 12.71 -7.80 -9.36
CA GLN A 250 12.46 -8.04 -10.79
C GLN A 250 13.38 -9.13 -11.34
N GLU A 251 14.66 -9.16 -10.96
CA GLU A 251 15.57 -10.24 -11.37
C GLU A 251 15.14 -11.60 -10.78
N MET A 252 14.67 -11.64 -9.53
CA MET A 252 14.09 -12.85 -8.94
C MET A 252 12.85 -13.31 -9.72
N LEU A 253 11.95 -12.39 -10.10
CA LEU A 253 10.79 -12.72 -10.94
C LEU A 253 11.22 -13.28 -12.31
N ARG A 254 12.28 -12.74 -12.93
CA ARG A 254 12.84 -13.27 -14.18
C ARG A 254 13.36 -14.70 -14.03
N GLN A 255 14.06 -14.99 -12.93
CA GLN A 255 14.52 -16.35 -12.63
C GLN A 255 13.35 -17.33 -12.45
N LEU A 256 12.18 -16.85 -12.04
CA LEU A 256 10.94 -17.60 -11.91
C LEU A 256 10.08 -17.56 -13.20
N GLY A 257 10.69 -17.23 -14.35
CA GLY A 257 10.08 -17.32 -15.67
C GLY A 257 9.19 -16.13 -16.05
N TRP A 258 9.23 -15.01 -15.31
CA TRP A 258 8.58 -13.78 -15.77
C TRP A 258 9.40 -13.13 -16.88
N GLN A 259 8.74 -12.65 -17.92
CA GLN A 259 9.41 -11.95 -19.02
C GLN A 259 9.49 -10.45 -18.71
N ILE A 260 10.61 -10.03 -18.13
CA ILE A 260 10.86 -8.63 -17.76
C ILE A 260 12.14 -8.16 -18.44
N SER A 261 12.09 -7.01 -19.10
CA SER A 261 13.23 -6.40 -19.78
C SER A 261 13.26 -4.89 -19.55
N GLN A 262 14.46 -4.31 -19.64
CA GLN A 262 14.60 -2.84 -19.61
C GLN A 262 14.20 -2.27 -20.96
N ILE A 263 13.54 -1.10 -20.95
CA ILE A 263 13.08 -0.43 -22.19
C ILE A 263 14.21 -0.15 -23.19
N LYS A 264 15.46 -0.01 -22.74
CA LYS A 264 16.62 0.19 -23.61
C LYS A 264 16.88 -0.99 -24.55
N TYR A 265 16.33 -2.17 -24.25
CA TYR A 265 16.39 -3.37 -25.08
C TYR A 265 15.09 -3.59 -25.89
N LEU A 266 14.28 -2.55 -26.10
CA LEU A 266 13.06 -2.65 -26.91
C LEU A 266 13.31 -3.28 -28.29
N SER A 267 14.41 -2.92 -28.94
CA SER A 267 14.76 -3.42 -30.28
C SER A 267 15.10 -4.92 -30.33
N SER A 268 15.35 -5.57 -29.17
CA SER A 268 15.61 -7.00 -29.12
C SER A 268 14.33 -7.84 -28.95
N HIS A 269 13.16 -7.22 -28.96
CA HIS A 269 11.87 -7.88 -28.77
C HIS A 269 10.98 -7.60 -29.98
N ASP A 270 10.37 -8.66 -30.50
CA ASP A 270 9.24 -8.53 -31.40
C ASP A 270 7.96 -8.51 -30.55
N LEU A 271 7.34 -7.33 -30.46
CA LEU A 271 6.17 -7.13 -29.61
C LEU A 271 4.95 -7.92 -30.07
N SER A 272 4.90 -8.35 -31.34
CA SER A 272 3.79 -9.10 -31.89
C SER A 272 3.70 -10.55 -31.38
N ASN A 273 4.76 -11.05 -30.75
CA ASN A 273 4.81 -12.39 -30.16
C ASN A 273 4.19 -12.49 -28.77
N PHE A 274 3.72 -11.39 -28.19
CA PHE A 274 3.14 -11.35 -26.85
C PHE A 274 1.65 -11.04 -26.90
N ASP A 275 0.87 -11.76 -26.09
CA ASP A 275 -0.55 -11.45 -25.92
C ASP A 275 -0.76 -10.06 -25.31
N VAL A 276 0.13 -9.69 -24.37
CA VAL A 276 0.07 -8.42 -23.62
C VAL A 276 1.47 -7.86 -23.41
N VAL A 277 1.64 -6.58 -23.72
CA VAL A 277 2.85 -5.81 -23.41
C VAL A 277 2.55 -4.81 -22.30
N VAL A 278 3.34 -4.83 -21.22
CA VAL A 278 3.21 -3.90 -20.09
C VAL A 278 4.39 -2.94 -20.11
N ILE A 279 4.11 -1.65 -20.17
CA ILE A 279 5.13 -0.59 -20.05
C ILE A 279 5.04 0.00 -18.64
N ASP A 280 5.99 -0.38 -17.77
CA ASP A 280 6.03 0.06 -16.38
C ASP A 280 6.96 1.25 -16.19
N GLU A 281 6.59 2.16 -15.29
CA GLU A 281 7.25 3.47 -15.09
C GLU A 281 7.30 4.32 -16.38
N ALA A 282 6.23 4.25 -17.19
CA ALA A 282 6.17 4.78 -18.55
C ALA A 282 6.44 6.29 -18.65
N GLN A 283 6.31 7.08 -17.56
CA GLN A 283 6.67 8.51 -17.58
C GLN A 283 8.15 8.76 -17.96
N ARG A 284 9.01 7.74 -17.94
CA ARG A 284 10.42 7.81 -18.33
C ARG A 284 10.73 7.27 -19.73
N ILE A 285 9.71 6.84 -20.49
CA ILE A 285 9.90 6.37 -21.86
C ILE A 285 10.29 7.53 -22.79
N TYR A 286 11.12 7.25 -23.80
CA TYR A 286 11.38 8.23 -24.85
C TYR A 286 10.21 8.28 -25.85
N PRO A 287 9.84 9.46 -26.38
CA PRO A 287 8.78 9.57 -27.37
C PRO A 287 8.89 8.60 -28.57
N VAL A 288 10.10 8.46 -29.12
CA VAL A 288 10.34 7.56 -30.27
C VAL A 288 10.05 6.10 -29.92
N GLN A 289 10.36 5.68 -28.68
CA GLN A 289 10.06 4.33 -28.21
C GLN A 289 8.56 4.14 -28.00
N LEU A 290 7.87 5.15 -27.46
CA LEU A 290 6.41 5.13 -27.31
C LEU A 290 5.73 4.99 -28.67
N ASP A 291 6.12 5.81 -29.64
CA ASP A 291 5.57 5.78 -31.00
C ASP A 291 5.82 4.41 -31.67
N GLN A 292 7.03 3.84 -31.50
CA GLN A 292 7.36 2.50 -31.99
C GLN A 292 6.44 1.42 -31.39
N ILE A 293 6.24 1.44 -30.07
CA ILE A 293 5.38 0.46 -29.36
C ILE A 293 3.94 0.58 -29.84
N VAL A 294 3.39 1.80 -29.86
CA VAL A 294 2.00 2.04 -30.25
C VAL A 294 1.77 1.58 -31.69
N ASN A 295 2.63 1.98 -32.63
CA ASN A 295 2.49 1.59 -34.04
C ASN A 295 2.56 0.07 -34.22
N THR A 296 3.52 -0.60 -33.56
CA THR A 296 3.69 -2.06 -33.66
C THR A 296 2.47 -2.81 -33.13
N LEU A 297 1.94 -2.41 -31.98
CA LEU A 297 0.78 -3.05 -31.36
C LEU A 297 -0.53 -2.70 -32.07
N THR A 298 -0.63 -1.52 -32.68
CA THR A 298 -1.75 -1.18 -33.58
C THR A 298 -1.78 -2.09 -34.80
N MET A 299 -0.65 -2.34 -35.45
CA MET A 299 -0.58 -3.20 -36.65
C MET A 299 -0.84 -4.68 -36.34
N SER A 300 -0.42 -5.15 -35.17
CA SER A 300 -0.58 -6.55 -34.73
C SER A 300 -1.87 -6.82 -33.95
N ASN A 301 -2.70 -5.80 -33.72
CA ASN A 301 -3.87 -5.86 -32.84
C ASN A 301 -3.55 -6.33 -31.41
N GLY A 302 -2.37 -5.97 -30.90
CA GLY A 302 -1.90 -6.36 -29.57
C GLY A 302 -2.53 -5.56 -28.43
N ASN A 303 -2.32 -6.05 -27.21
CA ASN A 303 -2.75 -5.37 -25.98
C ASN A 303 -1.57 -4.67 -25.30
N CYS A 304 -1.78 -3.43 -24.87
CA CYS A 304 -0.77 -2.66 -24.14
C CYS A 304 -1.32 -2.08 -22.84
N ILE A 305 -0.54 -2.20 -21.76
CA ILE A 305 -0.85 -1.56 -20.47
C ILE A 305 0.29 -0.60 -20.11
N PHE A 306 -0.01 0.69 -20.02
CA PHE A 306 0.90 1.71 -19.52
C PHE A 306 0.69 1.94 -18.03
N SER A 307 1.76 1.88 -17.24
CA SER A 307 1.76 2.19 -15.80
C SER A 307 2.70 3.36 -15.54
N TYR A 308 2.18 4.46 -14.99
CA TYR A 308 3.03 5.64 -14.75
C TYR A 308 2.53 6.58 -13.64
N ASP A 309 3.43 7.43 -13.16
CA ASP A 309 3.13 8.57 -12.29
C ASP A 309 3.62 9.87 -12.94
N LYS A 310 2.67 10.70 -13.38
CA LYS A 310 2.97 11.96 -14.08
C LYS A 310 3.81 12.95 -13.26
N ARG A 311 3.86 12.82 -11.93
CA ARG A 311 4.63 13.71 -11.05
C ARG A 311 6.04 13.19 -10.77
N GLN A 312 6.32 11.91 -11.02
CA GLN A 312 7.63 11.30 -10.74
C GLN A 312 8.56 11.32 -11.95
N THR A 313 8.86 12.53 -12.42
CA THR A 313 9.95 12.80 -13.37
C THR A 313 11.20 13.26 -12.63
N LEU A 314 12.39 12.89 -13.09
CA LEU A 314 13.68 13.18 -12.47
C LEU A 314 14.55 14.15 -13.27
N ALA A 315 14.22 14.38 -14.55
CA ALA A 315 14.98 15.26 -15.44
C ALA A 315 14.08 16.23 -16.23
N LYS A 316 14.68 17.35 -16.68
CA LYS A 316 14.03 18.35 -17.56
C LYS A 316 13.45 17.72 -18.83
N SER A 317 14.20 16.83 -19.45
CA SER A 317 13.78 16.14 -20.67
C SER A 317 12.54 15.27 -20.44
N GLU A 318 12.44 14.58 -19.30
CA GLU A 318 11.29 13.75 -18.97
C GLU A 318 10.00 14.57 -18.83
N GLU A 319 10.08 15.78 -18.23
CA GLU A 319 8.94 16.70 -18.18
C GLU A 319 8.58 17.24 -19.57
N ALA A 320 9.58 17.66 -20.33
CA ALA A 320 9.39 18.26 -21.65
C ALA A 320 8.80 17.27 -22.67
N HIS A 321 9.00 15.95 -22.48
CA HIS A 321 8.45 14.93 -23.36
C HIS A 321 6.93 14.80 -23.27
N ASP A 322 6.30 15.25 -22.18
CA ASP A 322 4.85 15.15 -21.91
C ASP A 322 4.26 13.76 -22.26
N ILE A 323 4.84 12.71 -21.67
CA ILE A 323 4.40 11.34 -21.94
C ILE A 323 2.94 11.09 -21.53
N ASP A 324 2.43 11.76 -20.48
CA ASP A 324 1.01 11.66 -20.11
C ASP A 324 0.11 12.20 -21.22
N GLY A 325 0.45 13.36 -21.80
CA GLY A 325 -0.27 13.92 -22.94
C GLY A 325 -0.22 13.01 -24.16
N LYS A 326 0.97 12.46 -24.48
CA LYS A 326 1.14 11.54 -25.62
C LYS A 326 0.35 10.24 -25.47
N ILE A 327 0.43 9.61 -24.30
CA ILE A 327 -0.35 8.40 -24.02
C ILE A 327 -1.85 8.71 -24.11
N SER A 328 -2.29 9.83 -23.55
CA SER A 328 -3.71 10.23 -23.55
C SER A 328 -4.28 10.48 -24.95
N ASN A 329 -3.43 10.71 -25.95
CA ASN A 329 -3.82 10.90 -27.35
C ASN A 329 -3.81 9.60 -28.18
N ILE A 330 -3.49 8.45 -27.59
CA ILE A 330 -3.56 7.16 -28.28
C ILE A 330 -5.03 6.80 -28.55
N ASN A 331 -5.34 6.43 -29.80
CA ASN A 331 -6.68 6.00 -30.19
C ASN A 331 -7.11 4.76 -29.39
N SER A 332 -8.37 4.73 -28.97
CA SER A 332 -8.96 3.63 -28.19
C SER A 332 -8.31 3.39 -26.82
N LEU A 333 -7.63 4.38 -26.24
CA LEU A 333 -7.08 4.29 -24.89
C LEU A 333 -8.20 4.30 -23.83
N THR A 334 -8.17 3.32 -22.93
CA THR A 334 -8.93 3.37 -21.67
C THR A 334 -8.04 3.81 -20.52
N LYS A 335 -8.42 4.89 -19.82
CA LYS A 335 -7.63 5.48 -18.72
C LYS A 335 -8.25 5.19 -17.36
N TYR A 336 -7.45 4.61 -16.46
CA TYR A 336 -7.79 4.38 -15.06
C TYR A 336 -6.87 5.20 -14.15
N LYS A 337 -7.44 5.78 -13.10
CA LYS A 337 -6.71 6.57 -12.11
C LYS A 337 -6.85 5.95 -10.72
N LEU A 338 -5.72 5.66 -10.09
CA LEU A 338 -5.65 5.28 -8.68
C LEU A 338 -5.63 6.54 -7.83
N THR A 339 -6.59 6.65 -6.91
CA THR A 339 -6.78 7.84 -6.08
C THR A 339 -6.42 7.62 -4.62
N GLU A 340 -6.50 6.38 -4.14
CA GLU A 340 -6.27 6.04 -2.74
C GLU A 340 -4.78 5.83 -2.45
N LYS A 341 -4.24 6.56 -1.47
CA LYS A 341 -2.91 6.29 -0.91
C LYS A 341 -3.07 5.24 0.19
N ILE A 342 -2.62 4.03 -0.09
CA ILE A 342 -2.84 2.86 0.77
C ILE A 342 -1.57 2.55 1.60
N ARG A 343 -0.44 3.17 1.25
CA ARG A 343 0.90 2.74 1.71
C ARG A 343 1.73 3.80 2.44
N THR A 344 1.19 4.99 2.62
CA THR A 344 1.97 6.11 3.17
C THR A 344 1.66 6.27 4.64
N ASN A 345 2.67 6.11 5.51
CA ASN A 345 2.59 6.57 6.89
C ASN A 345 2.15 8.05 6.88
N LYS A 346 1.00 8.33 7.50
CA LYS A 346 0.37 9.67 7.47
C LYS A 346 1.30 10.73 8.04
N GLU A 347 2.08 10.39 9.08
CA GLU A 347 3.06 11.29 9.70
C GLU A 347 4.20 11.61 8.74
N ILE A 348 4.77 10.60 8.08
CA ILE A 348 5.81 10.80 7.06
C ILE A 348 5.28 11.64 5.89
N ALA A 349 4.06 11.34 5.42
CA ALA A 349 3.45 12.08 4.32
C ALA A 349 3.25 13.56 4.67
N LEU A 350 2.80 13.82 5.89
CA LEU A 350 2.59 15.15 6.44
C LEU A 350 3.93 15.90 6.58
N PHE A 351 4.93 15.24 7.15
CA PHE A 351 6.29 15.77 7.31
C PHE A 351 6.89 16.17 5.95
N ILE A 352 6.87 15.27 4.95
CA ILE A 352 7.35 15.56 3.60
C ILE A 352 6.60 16.76 3.02
N LYS A 353 5.28 16.83 3.17
CA LYS A 353 4.48 17.95 2.64
C LYS A 353 4.90 19.29 3.26
N MET A 354 5.12 19.34 4.57
CA MET A 354 5.54 20.55 5.29
C MET A 354 7.01 20.90 5.04
N LEU A 355 7.87 19.91 4.83
CA LEU A 355 9.28 20.15 4.49
C LEU A 355 9.42 20.71 3.08
N PHE A 356 8.60 20.26 2.12
CA PHE A 356 8.70 20.70 0.73
C PHE A 356 8.06 22.07 0.45
N ASN A 357 7.24 22.58 1.37
CA ASN A 357 6.74 23.94 1.32
C ASN A 357 6.70 24.56 2.73
N ASN A 358 7.52 25.58 2.97
CA ASN A 358 7.66 26.20 4.29
C ASN A 358 6.48 27.08 4.70
N GLN A 359 5.61 27.47 3.75
CA GLN A 359 4.37 28.21 4.01
C GLN A 359 3.20 27.30 4.39
N GLN A 360 3.32 25.98 4.25
CA GLN A 360 2.35 25.04 4.79
C GLN A 360 2.27 25.20 6.31
N ALA A 361 1.05 25.44 6.80
CA ALA A 361 0.75 25.46 8.23
C ALA A 361 1.15 24.13 8.88
N ILE A 362 1.85 24.22 9.99
CA ILE A 362 2.26 23.07 10.81
C ILE A 362 1.04 22.66 11.63
N ASN A 363 0.30 21.68 11.11
CA ASN A 363 -0.93 21.17 11.70
C ASN A 363 -0.80 19.66 11.92
N GLY A 364 -0.98 19.22 13.16
CA GLY A 364 -0.83 17.82 13.57
C GLY A 364 0.56 17.53 14.13
N THR A 365 0.69 16.40 14.80
CA THR A 365 1.93 15.96 15.46
C THR A 365 2.60 14.86 14.66
N VAL A 366 3.90 15.00 14.42
CA VAL A 366 4.77 13.97 13.82
C VAL A 366 5.65 13.42 14.95
N HIS A 367 5.34 12.23 15.48
CA HIS A 367 6.09 11.67 16.60
C HIS A 367 6.72 10.33 16.25
N GLY A 368 8.04 10.22 16.44
CA GLY A 368 8.77 8.94 16.39
C GLY A 368 9.06 8.38 14.99
N SER A 369 8.42 8.90 13.93
CA SER A 369 8.66 8.47 12.54
C SER A 369 9.80 9.20 11.83
N VAL A 370 10.36 10.27 12.40
CA VAL A 370 11.41 11.09 11.76
C VAL A 370 12.55 11.38 12.74
N GLU A 371 13.77 11.08 12.30
CA GLU A 371 15.03 11.41 12.97
C GLU A 371 15.76 12.49 12.17
N VAL A 372 16.40 13.44 12.86
CA VAL A 372 17.16 14.53 12.22
C VAL A 372 18.54 14.61 12.85
N ASN A 373 19.57 14.54 12.02
CA ASN A 373 20.98 14.60 12.43
C ASN A 373 21.67 15.73 11.66
N TYR A 374 22.30 16.64 12.39
CA TYR A 374 23.03 17.77 11.79
C TYR A 374 24.54 17.54 11.83
N PHE A 375 25.21 17.85 10.73
CA PHE A 375 26.66 17.84 10.61
C PHE A 375 27.14 19.16 10.01
N GLN A 376 28.16 19.76 10.62
CA GLN A 376 28.75 20.99 10.11
C GLN A 376 29.58 20.76 8.84
N ASN A 377 30.19 19.57 8.70
CA ASN A 377 31.08 19.26 7.58
C ASN A 377 30.70 17.94 6.89
N VAL A 378 31.15 17.80 5.65
CA VAL A 378 30.85 16.68 4.76
C VAL A 378 31.50 15.37 5.22
N ASP A 379 32.72 15.44 5.77
CA ASP A 379 33.48 14.24 6.14
C ASP A 379 32.84 13.52 7.32
N ASP A 380 32.37 14.24 8.33
CA ASP A 380 31.67 13.65 9.47
C ASP A 380 30.31 13.10 9.07
N ALA A 381 29.57 13.80 8.20
CA ALA A 381 28.33 13.29 7.65
C ALA A 381 28.54 11.98 6.88
N LYS A 382 29.63 11.89 6.10
CA LYS A 382 29.99 10.68 5.36
C LYS A 382 30.32 9.52 6.31
N ARG A 383 31.17 9.74 7.32
CA ARG A 383 31.47 8.72 8.33
C ARG A 383 30.22 8.24 9.06
N TYR A 384 29.30 9.17 9.35
CA TYR A 384 28.02 8.82 9.95
C TYR A 384 27.21 7.91 9.03
N LEU A 385 27.03 8.29 7.76
CA LEU A 385 26.33 7.47 6.76
C LEU A 385 26.95 6.05 6.66
N GLU A 386 28.28 5.96 6.67
CA GLU A 386 29.01 4.69 6.57
C GLU A 386 28.82 3.79 7.81
N SER A 387 28.48 4.39 8.95
CA SER A 387 28.24 3.71 10.22
C SER A 387 26.79 3.27 10.45
N ILE A 388 25.88 3.64 9.54
CA ILE A 388 24.45 3.36 9.70
C ILE A 388 24.18 1.85 9.68
N ASP A 389 23.37 1.40 10.65
CA ASP A 389 22.89 0.03 10.71
C ASP A 389 22.00 -0.31 9.49
N THR A 390 22.58 -1.04 8.54
CA THR A 390 21.92 -1.46 7.30
C THR A 390 20.81 -2.49 7.50
N SER A 391 20.70 -3.09 8.70
CA SER A 391 19.54 -3.94 9.03
C SER A 391 18.29 -3.10 9.32
N ARG A 392 18.48 -1.85 9.74
CA ARG A 392 17.42 -0.92 10.14
C ARG A 392 17.13 0.14 9.08
N TRP A 393 18.13 0.54 8.31
CA TRP A 393 18.08 1.69 7.41
C TRP A 393 18.63 1.39 6.02
N GLU A 394 17.98 1.93 5.00
CA GLU A 394 18.50 1.99 3.65
C GLU A 394 18.97 3.43 3.36
N VAL A 395 20.28 3.60 3.10
CA VAL A 395 20.85 4.90 2.70
C VAL A 395 20.56 5.14 1.22
N LEU A 396 19.83 6.21 0.91
CA LEU A 396 19.44 6.57 -0.44
C LEU A 396 20.14 7.83 -0.90
N ARG A 397 21.08 7.69 -1.83
CA ARG A 397 21.80 8.82 -2.42
C ARG A 397 21.15 9.34 -3.69
N PHE A 398 21.47 10.58 -4.04
CA PHE A 398 21.08 11.15 -5.32
C PHE A 398 21.84 10.47 -6.46
N THR A 399 21.23 10.49 -7.64
CA THR A 399 21.87 9.92 -8.83
C THR A 399 22.83 10.95 -9.40
N PRO A 400 24.14 10.63 -9.48
CA PRO A 400 25.12 11.55 -10.04
C PRO A 400 24.92 11.71 -11.56
N SER A 401 25.38 12.84 -12.09
CA SER A 401 25.67 12.96 -13.52
C SER A 401 26.71 11.92 -13.95
N GLN A 402 26.57 11.39 -15.17
CA GLN A 402 27.55 10.49 -15.76
C GLN A 402 28.84 11.21 -16.18
N PHE A 403 28.77 12.52 -16.39
CA PHE A 403 29.85 13.29 -17.04
C PHE A 403 30.46 14.36 -16.13
N ASN A 404 29.74 14.81 -15.10
CA ASN A 404 30.18 15.90 -14.23
C ASN A 404 30.16 15.45 -12.77
N ARG A 405 31.14 15.88 -11.98
CA ARG A 405 31.12 15.71 -10.53
C ARG A 405 30.21 16.76 -9.90
N GLU A 406 29.17 16.31 -9.22
CA GLU A 406 28.15 17.16 -8.61
C GLU A 406 28.36 17.29 -7.08
N HIS A 407 27.71 18.26 -6.45
CA HIS A 407 27.90 18.52 -5.02
C HIS A 407 27.46 17.35 -4.14
N HIS A 408 26.40 16.65 -4.52
CA HIS A 408 25.94 15.46 -3.80
C HIS A 408 26.86 14.24 -3.95
N ASP A 409 27.82 14.27 -4.87
CA ASP A 409 28.81 13.20 -5.00
C ASP A 409 29.82 13.20 -3.85
N GLN A 410 29.94 14.32 -3.12
CA GLN A 410 30.96 14.52 -2.08
C GLN A 410 30.67 13.70 -0.81
N TYR A 411 29.39 13.51 -0.48
CA TYR A 411 28.92 12.70 0.66
C TYR A 411 28.30 11.37 0.21
N SER A 412 28.31 11.06 -1.09
CA SER A 412 27.73 9.84 -1.61
C SER A 412 28.59 8.63 -1.31
N GLU A 413 28.03 7.65 -0.62
CA GLU A 413 28.59 6.30 -0.60
C GLU A 413 28.31 5.57 -1.91
N ILE A 414 29.35 5.08 -2.56
CA ILE A 414 29.24 4.48 -3.90
C ILE A 414 28.35 3.22 -3.88
N SER A 415 28.44 2.44 -2.80
CA SER A 415 27.66 1.23 -2.53
C SER A 415 26.16 1.51 -2.31
N ALA A 416 25.81 2.70 -1.84
CA ALA A 416 24.43 3.08 -1.57
C ALA A 416 23.59 3.17 -2.87
N LYS A 417 22.31 2.79 -2.76
CA LYS A 417 21.39 2.81 -3.89
C LYS A 417 21.07 4.25 -4.28
N THR A 418 21.03 4.49 -5.59
CA THR A 418 20.70 5.81 -6.14
C THR A 418 19.19 5.97 -6.35
N SER A 419 18.70 7.21 -6.41
CA SER A 419 17.29 7.52 -6.71
C SER A 419 16.73 6.75 -7.92
N HIS A 420 17.52 6.57 -8.98
CA HIS A 420 17.10 5.82 -10.18
C HIS A 420 17.12 4.29 -10.00
N LYS A 421 17.85 3.75 -9.02
CA LYS A 421 17.88 2.30 -8.73
C LYS A 421 16.76 1.86 -7.79
N VAL A 422 16.21 2.78 -6.99
CA VAL A 422 15.14 2.48 -6.01
C VAL A 422 13.72 2.77 -6.49
N ILE A 423 13.57 3.07 -7.79
CA ILE A 423 12.26 3.27 -8.41
C ILE A 423 11.38 2.04 -8.18
N GLY A 424 10.14 2.29 -7.75
CA GLY A 424 9.16 1.24 -7.45
C GLY A 424 9.43 0.43 -6.16
N GLN A 425 10.57 0.62 -5.50
CA GLN A 425 10.90 -0.05 -4.22
C GLN A 425 10.38 0.76 -3.03
N GLU A 426 10.27 0.14 -1.85
CA GLU A 426 9.89 0.74 -0.56
C GLU A 426 10.70 0.08 0.58
N PHE A 427 11.07 0.83 1.62
CA PHE A 427 11.90 0.37 2.74
C PHE A 427 11.31 0.79 4.08
N ASP A 428 11.53 -0.01 5.14
CA ASP A 428 11.02 0.32 6.48
C ASP A 428 11.62 1.62 7.02
N GLY A 429 12.94 1.78 6.88
CA GLY A 429 13.66 3.00 7.24
C GLY A 429 14.51 3.49 6.08
N VAL A 430 14.46 4.79 5.82
CA VAL A 430 15.28 5.44 4.78
C VAL A 430 16.11 6.54 5.40
N VAL A 431 17.37 6.65 4.96
CA VAL A 431 18.24 7.78 5.26
C VAL A 431 18.43 8.62 3.99
N VAL A 432 18.23 9.92 4.09
CA VAL A 432 18.49 10.88 3.00
C VAL A 432 19.27 12.08 3.50
N THR A 433 20.06 12.67 2.61
CA THR A 433 20.90 13.82 2.91
C THR A 433 20.30 15.10 2.33
N ILE A 434 20.33 16.17 3.12
CA ILE A 434 20.00 17.55 2.72
C ILE A 434 21.27 18.38 2.93
N ASP A 435 21.93 18.76 1.84
CA ASP A 435 23.13 19.58 1.92
C ASP A 435 22.81 21.10 1.95
N ARG A 436 23.88 21.90 2.06
CA ARG A 436 23.84 23.36 2.14
C ARG A 436 23.23 24.08 0.93
N TYR A 437 22.97 23.39 -0.19
CA TYR A 437 22.45 24.02 -1.41
C TYR A 437 20.92 23.94 -1.50
N PHE A 438 20.26 23.20 -0.61
CA PHE A 438 18.81 23.25 -0.46
C PHE A 438 18.37 24.52 0.28
N THR A 439 17.30 25.16 -0.19
CA THR A 439 16.69 26.36 0.44
C THR A 439 15.24 26.49 -0.01
N TYR A 440 14.52 27.52 0.42
CA TYR A 440 13.17 27.83 -0.04
C TYR A 440 13.16 29.01 -1.03
N ASN A 441 12.30 28.94 -2.05
CA ASN A 441 12.05 30.07 -2.95
C ASN A 441 11.05 31.06 -2.34
N GLN A 442 10.69 32.13 -3.08
CA GLN A 442 9.76 33.17 -2.62
C GLN A 442 8.34 32.64 -2.33
N ASP A 443 7.92 31.60 -3.04
CA ASP A 443 6.62 30.91 -2.84
C ASP A 443 6.69 29.85 -1.73
N GLY A 444 7.84 29.77 -1.04
CA GLY A 444 8.09 28.83 0.03
C GLY A 444 8.34 27.40 -0.41
N GLU A 445 8.47 27.13 -1.70
CA GLU A 445 8.76 25.80 -2.22
C GLU A 445 10.25 25.46 -2.08
N LEU A 446 10.54 24.21 -1.71
CA LEU A 446 11.91 23.72 -1.61
C LEU A 446 12.59 23.76 -2.99
N THR A 447 13.76 24.39 -3.04
CA THR A 447 14.58 24.55 -4.24
C THR A 447 16.04 24.14 -3.98
N TYR A 448 16.84 24.10 -5.03
CA TYR A 448 18.26 23.76 -4.97
C TYR A 448 19.09 24.79 -5.76
N LEU A 449 20.02 25.45 -5.08
CA LEU A 449 20.78 26.59 -5.64
C LEU A 449 21.92 26.18 -6.56
N ALA A 450 22.44 24.95 -6.42
CA ALA A 450 23.55 24.47 -7.22
C ALA A 450 23.09 23.80 -8.52
N LYS A 451 23.98 23.78 -9.51
CA LYS A 451 23.71 23.10 -10.78
C LYS A 451 23.79 21.58 -10.57
N ALA A 452 22.76 20.88 -11.01
CA ALA A 452 22.71 19.43 -11.13
C ALA A 452 21.99 19.03 -12.43
N TYR A 453 22.37 17.89 -12.99
CA TYR A 453 21.78 17.33 -14.20
C TYR A 453 20.35 16.83 -13.94
N TYR A 454 20.18 16.03 -12.89
CA TYR A 454 18.88 15.62 -12.37
C TYR A 454 18.37 16.63 -11.34
N TYR A 455 17.05 16.70 -11.13
CA TYR A 455 16.45 17.61 -10.16
C TYR A 455 16.64 17.13 -8.72
N PRO A 456 17.48 17.78 -7.89
CA PRO A 456 17.80 17.28 -6.54
C PRO A 456 16.58 17.30 -5.61
N VAL A 457 15.74 18.32 -5.72
CA VAL A 457 14.45 18.39 -5.00
C VAL A 457 13.56 17.20 -5.32
N LYS A 458 13.45 16.80 -6.59
CA LYS A 458 12.63 15.65 -6.98
C LYS A 458 13.25 14.32 -6.58
N MET A 459 14.57 14.19 -6.64
CA MET A 459 15.29 13.03 -6.11
C MET A 459 15.09 12.89 -4.60
N LEU A 460 15.17 14.00 -3.85
CA LEU A 460 14.87 14.02 -2.41
C LEU A 460 13.44 13.56 -2.15
N PHE A 461 12.46 14.10 -2.88
CA PHE A 461 11.05 13.69 -2.74
C PHE A 461 10.88 12.19 -3.02
N GLN A 462 11.48 11.70 -4.11
CA GLN A 462 11.39 10.28 -4.46
C GLN A 462 12.04 9.38 -3.42
N ASN A 463 13.22 9.75 -2.90
CA ASN A 463 13.92 8.98 -1.88
C ASN A 463 13.12 8.98 -0.56
N MET A 464 12.63 10.13 -0.09
CA MET A 464 11.83 10.21 1.14
C MET A 464 10.52 9.43 1.04
N THR A 465 9.86 9.43 -0.13
CA THR A 465 8.63 8.66 -0.35
C THR A 465 8.85 7.14 -0.46
N ARG A 466 10.10 6.65 -0.38
CA ARG A 466 10.40 5.22 -0.23
C ARG A 466 10.21 4.71 1.20
N ALA A 467 10.15 5.58 2.19
CA ALA A 467 10.04 5.20 3.59
C ALA A 467 8.62 4.71 3.95
N ARG A 468 8.53 3.54 4.58
CA ARG A 468 7.27 2.98 5.11
C ARG A 468 7.04 3.34 6.56
N LYS A 469 8.06 3.24 7.42
CA LYS A 469 7.92 3.45 8.88
C LYS A 469 8.65 4.68 9.36
N ARG A 470 9.88 4.93 8.88
CA ARG A 470 10.74 5.98 9.43
C ARG A 470 11.67 6.63 8.41
N ILE A 471 12.01 7.90 8.64
CA ILE A 471 13.00 8.67 7.88
C ILE A 471 14.10 9.17 8.82
N ASN A 472 15.35 9.10 8.40
CA ASN A 472 16.47 9.79 9.03
C ASN A 472 17.03 10.84 8.05
N LEU A 473 16.95 12.10 8.44
CA LEU A 473 17.50 13.23 7.70
C LEU A 473 18.91 13.55 8.18
N VAL A 474 19.87 13.49 7.26
CA VAL A 474 21.24 13.96 7.48
C VAL A 474 21.37 15.36 6.88
N ILE A 475 21.38 16.38 7.72
CA ILE A 475 21.46 17.79 7.31
C ILE A 475 22.92 18.24 7.38
N ILE A 476 23.49 18.67 6.26
CA ILE A 476 24.88 19.10 6.16
C ILE A 476 24.95 20.61 5.99
N ASN A 477 25.40 21.31 7.03
CA ASN A 477 25.64 22.75 7.06
C ASN A 477 24.46 23.58 6.50
N ASN A 478 23.24 23.23 6.91
CA ASN A 478 22.01 23.89 6.47
C ASN A 478 21.09 24.20 7.66
N GLU A 479 21.27 25.38 8.24
CA GLU A 479 20.51 25.83 9.41
C GLU A 479 19.03 26.09 9.08
N GLU A 480 18.73 26.66 7.90
CA GLU A 480 17.37 26.95 7.46
C GLU A 480 16.51 25.67 7.45
N LEU A 481 17.03 24.61 6.85
CA LEU A 481 16.32 23.34 6.76
C LEU A 481 16.29 22.59 8.09
N LEU A 482 17.34 22.70 8.92
CA LEU A 482 17.32 22.16 10.28
C LEU A 482 16.20 22.80 11.11
N ASN A 483 16.11 24.12 11.12
CA ASN A 483 15.09 24.86 11.86
C ASN A 483 13.68 24.49 11.37
N ARG A 484 13.49 24.35 10.04
CA ARG A 484 12.20 23.89 9.51
C ARG A 484 11.88 22.47 9.94
N CYS A 485 12.84 21.54 9.93
CA CYS A 485 12.60 20.18 10.41
C CYS A 485 12.20 20.16 11.88
N ILE A 486 12.93 20.89 12.75
CA ILE A 486 12.62 20.98 14.17
C ILE A 486 11.21 21.56 14.40
N ALA A 487 10.85 22.63 13.69
CA ALA A 487 9.53 23.25 13.80
C ALA A 487 8.38 22.31 13.43
N ILE A 488 8.58 21.41 12.46
CA ILE A 488 7.57 20.41 12.06
C ILE A 488 7.40 19.30 13.12
N LEU A 489 8.46 19.01 13.89
CA LEU A 489 8.49 17.92 14.87
C LEU A 489 8.03 18.35 16.28
N GLN A 490 7.84 19.65 16.50
CA GLN A 490 7.27 20.25 17.70
C GLN A 490 5.76 20.43 17.54
#